data_AF-A0A817K7N4-F1
#
_entry.id   AF-A0A817K7N4-F1
#
_cell.length_a   1.000
_cell.length_b   1.000
_cell.length_c   1.000
_cell.angle_alpha   90.00
_cell.angle_beta   90.00
_cell.angle_gamma   90.00
#
_symmetry.space_group_name_H-M   'P 1'
#
loop_
_entity.id
_entity.type
_entity.pdbx_description
1 polymer ?
#
loop_
_entity_poly.entity_id
_entity_poly.type
_entity_poly.pdbx_seq_one_letter_code
_entity_poly.pdbx_strand_id
1 'polypeptide(L)'
;WSERFCIVPYNCTCSSDTICIDLSAYNRSVCICPIYKFGHRCLLTDKICEINNNLTRQNGGQCMPIDERMRSKKKFICICQKSYSGDRCEMVDNKIILSFRNDITLSSSMFIHFIEVVRKSVPKRTTTLLTIPPAQKSHTIHWPILFHLVFIEIFNKTYYLTHTQKT
;
A
#
# COMPACT_ATOMS: atom_id res chain seq x y z
N TRP A 1 2.83 2.61 -30.02
CA TRP A 1 3.07 3.69 -30.99
C TRP A 1 4.18 3.24 -31.93
N SER A 2 4.02 3.42 -33.24
CA SER A 2 4.98 3.04 -34.29
C SER A 2 5.71 4.25 -34.88
N GLU A 3 6.73 3.95 -35.69
CA GLU A 3 7.68 4.88 -36.35
C GLU A 3 8.78 5.45 -35.44
N ARG A 4 9.78 6.08 -36.07
CA ARG A 4 10.96 6.65 -35.41
C ARG A 4 10.61 7.69 -34.33
N PHE A 5 9.43 8.29 -34.43
CA PHE A 5 8.95 9.35 -33.54
C PHE A 5 7.76 8.93 -32.66
N CYS A 6 7.30 7.67 -32.71
CA CYS A 6 6.17 7.18 -31.92
C CYS A 6 4.89 8.02 -32.08
N ILE A 7 4.56 8.45 -33.30
CA ILE A 7 3.41 9.34 -33.58
C ILE A 7 2.18 8.56 -34.06
N VAL A 8 2.37 7.35 -34.58
CA VAL A 8 1.26 6.55 -35.09
C VAL A 8 0.81 5.54 -34.03
N PRO A 9 -0.46 5.57 -33.58
CA PRO A 9 -0.97 4.55 -32.68
C PRO A 9 -1.10 3.21 -33.40
N TYR A 10 -0.82 2.11 -32.71
CA TYR A 10 -1.04 0.78 -33.29
C TYR A 10 -2.54 0.51 -33.45
N ASN A 11 -2.91 -0.14 -34.55
CA ASN A 11 -4.27 -0.63 -34.72
C ASN A 11 -4.46 -1.89 -33.88
N CYS A 12 -5.10 -1.74 -32.73
CA CYS A 12 -5.25 -2.79 -31.74
C CYS A 12 -6.70 -3.24 -31.60
N THR A 13 -6.87 -4.51 -31.21
CA THR A 13 -8.18 -5.13 -30.95
C THR A 13 -8.53 -5.17 -29.46
N CYS A 14 -7.91 -4.31 -28.65
CA CYS A 14 -8.17 -4.19 -27.22
C CYS A 14 -9.56 -3.60 -26.95
N SER A 15 -10.08 -3.75 -25.73
CA SER A 15 -11.30 -3.04 -25.28
C SER A 15 -11.12 -1.52 -25.36
N SER A 16 -12.21 -0.79 -25.57
CA SER A 16 -12.20 0.66 -25.83
C SER A 16 -11.69 1.51 -24.67
N ASP A 17 -11.76 1.00 -23.44
CA ASP A 17 -11.31 1.66 -22.21
C ASP A 17 -9.90 1.23 -21.76
N THR A 18 -9.11 0.67 -22.67
CA THR A 18 -7.76 0.14 -22.35
C THR A 18 -6.68 0.88 -23.11
N ILE A 19 -5.43 0.68 -22.66
CA ILE A 19 -4.27 1.25 -23.32
C ILE A 19 -3.61 0.16 -24.17
N CYS A 20 -3.51 0.39 -25.49
CA CYS A 20 -2.68 -0.45 -26.33
C CYS A 20 -1.25 0.06 -26.36
N ILE A 21 -0.30 -0.80 -26.00
CA ILE A 21 1.12 -0.44 -26.05
C ILE A 21 1.73 -0.80 -27.40
N ASP A 22 1.48 -2.02 -27.86
CA ASP A 22 2.21 -2.62 -28.97
C ASP A 22 1.48 -3.80 -29.64
N LEU A 23 2.11 -4.35 -30.69
CA LEU A 23 1.80 -5.63 -31.31
C LEU A 23 2.95 -6.62 -31.02
N SER A 24 2.61 -7.85 -30.65
CA SER A 24 3.60 -8.92 -30.47
C SER A 24 4.20 -9.38 -31.80
N ALA A 25 5.24 -10.22 -31.74
CA ALA A 25 5.87 -10.82 -32.93
C ALA A 25 4.90 -11.61 -33.85
N TYR A 26 3.74 -12.00 -33.33
CA TYR A 26 2.67 -12.69 -34.08
C TYR A 26 1.50 -11.76 -34.44
N ASN A 27 1.73 -10.45 -34.47
CA ASN A 27 0.75 -9.41 -34.77
C ASN A 27 -0.47 -9.40 -33.82
N ARG A 28 -0.27 -9.80 -32.55
CA ARG A 28 -1.33 -9.78 -31.52
C ARG A 28 -1.20 -8.53 -30.67
N SER A 29 -2.30 -7.82 -30.45
CA SER A 29 -2.32 -6.62 -29.60
C SER A 29 -1.86 -6.92 -28.16
N VAL A 30 -1.03 -6.03 -27.63
CA VAL A 30 -0.55 -6.01 -26.25
C VAL A 30 -1.27 -4.87 -25.52
N CYS A 31 -2.18 -5.25 -24.63
CA CYS A 31 -3.10 -4.32 -23.96
C CYS A 31 -2.78 -4.24 -22.45
N ILE A 32 -2.82 -3.04 -21.88
CA ILE A 32 -2.86 -2.83 -20.42
C ILE A 32 -4.33 -2.78 -20.01
N CYS A 33 -4.74 -3.74 -19.20
CA CYS A 33 -6.11 -3.82 -18.71
C CYS A 33 -6.35 -2.93 -17.49
N PRO A 34 -7.53 -2.28 -17.39
CA PRO A 34 -8.04 -1.76 -16.14
C PRO A 34 -8.10 -2.82 -15.04
N ILE A 35 -8.14 -2.38 -13.78
CA ILE A 35 -8.01 -3.21 -12.56
C ILE A 35 -9.06 -4.35 -12.46
N TYR A 36 -10.18 -4.25 -13.18
CA TYR A 36 -11.27 -5.24 -13.19
C TYR A 36 -11.41 -6.00 -14.52
N LYS A 37 -10.53 -5.76 -15.49
CA LYS A 37 -10.56 -6.43 -16.79
C LYS A 37 -9.32 -7.29 -17.00
N PHE A 38 -9.48 -8.38 -17.72
CA PHE A 38 -8.40 -9.33 -17.96
C PHE A 38 -8.53 -10.03 -19.33
N GLY A 39 -7.54 -10.87 -19.61
CA GLY A 39 -7.36 -11.52 -20.90
C GLY A 39 -6.59 -10.65 -21.89
N HIS A 40 -6.14 -11.27 -22.99
CA HIS A 40 -5.23 -10.67 -23.96
C HIS A 40 -5.74 -9.37 -24.62
N ARG A 41 -7.07 -9.16 -24.66
CA ARG A 41 -7.73 -7.95 -25.20
C ARG A 41 -8.46 -7.13 -24.12
N CYS A 42 -8.37 -7.54 -22.86
CA CYS A 42 -9.11 -6.92 -21.75
C CYS A 42 -10.64 -6.89 -21.96
N LEU A 43 -11.20 -7.89 -22.63
CA LEU A 43 -12.65 -7.97 -22.89
C LEU A 43 -13.40 -8.74 -21.79
N LEU A 44 -12.67 -9.49 -20.96
CA LEU A 44 -13.24 -10.22 -19.84
C LEU A 44 -13.22 -9.32 -18.61
N THR A 45 -14.30 -9.32 -17.83
CA THR A 45 -14.44 -8.50 -16.63
C THR A 45 -14.65 -9.41 -15.42
N ASP A 46 -13.89 -9.19 -14.36
CA ASP A 46 -14.08 -9.87 -13.09
C ASP A 46 -15.08 -9.08 -12.24
N LYS A 47 -16.18 -9.73 -11.90
CA LYS A 47 -17.26 -9.13 -11.10
C LYS A 47 -17.08 -9.33 -9.60
N ILE A 48 -16.00 -9.96 -9.14
CA ILE A 48 -15.82 -10.27 -7.72
C ILE A 48 -15.84 -9.02 -6.84
N CYS A 49 -15.31 -7.91 -7.35
CA CYS A 49 -15.31 -6.63 -6.67
C CYS A 49 -16.67 -5.90 -6.76
N GLU A 50 -17.52 -6.25 -7.73
CA GLU A 50 -18.86 -5.64 -7.93
C GLU A 50 -19.94 -6.32 -7.09
N ILE A 51 -19.88 -7.65 -6.95
CA ILE A 51 -20.97 -8.46 -6.40
C ILE A 51 -21.30 -8.09 -4.94
N ASN A 52 -20.39 -7.49 -4.18
CA ASN A 52 -20.68 -6.95 -2.84
C ASN A 52 -19.73 -5.81 -2.43
N ASN A 53 -19.83 -4.63 -3.05
CA ASN A 53 -18.91 -3.49 -2.83
C ASN A 53 -18.59 -3.17 -1.35
N ASN A 54 -19.57 -3.31 -0.43
CA ASN A 54 -19.36 -3.05 1.01
C ASN A 54 -18.81 -4.26 1.80
N LEU A 55 -18.96 -5.49 1.29
CA LEU A 55 -18.39 -6.67 1.93
C LEU A 55 -16.96 -6.92 1.45
N THR A 56 -16.65 -6.61 0.20
CA THR A 56 -15.29 -6.79 -0.34
C THR A 56 -14.34 -5.73 0.18
N ARG A 57 -14.83 -4.52 0.45
CA ARG A 57 -14.02 -3.41 0.96
C ARG A 57 -14.78 -2.57 1.96
N GLN A 58 -14.05 -1.98 2.89
CA GLN A 58 -14.55 -1.01 3.85
C GLN A 58 -13.69 0.26 3.79
N ASN A 59 -14.15 1.30 4.47
CA ASN A 59 -13.41 2.55 4.68
C ASN A 59 -12.78 3.15 3.40
N GLY A 60 -13.50 3.07 2.27
CA GLY A 60 -13.04 3.64 1.00
C GLY A 60 -11.88 2.91 0.33
N GLY A 61 -11.58 1.66 0.71
CA GLY A 61 -10.54 0.85 0.07
C GLY A 61 -10.79 0.58 -1.42
N GLN A 62 -9.74 0.15 -2.14
CA GLN A 62 -9.81 -0.26 -3.55
C GLN A 62 -9.67 -1.78 -3.70
N CYS A 63 -10.65 -2.44 -4.36
CA CYS A 63 -10.65 -3.89 -4.54
C CYS A 63 -9.94 -4.18 -5.85
N MET A 64 -9.06 -5.18 -5.80
CA MET A 64 -8.37 -5.69 -6.95
C MET A 64 -8.57 -7.21 -7.00
N PRO A 65 -9.18 -7.74 -8.08
CA PRO A 65 -9.24 -9.18 -8.30
C PRO A 65 -7.84 -9.75 -8.42
N ILE A 66 -7.65 -10.98 -7.95
CA ILE A 66 -6.42 -11.72 -8.15
C ILE A 66 -6.63 -12.68 -9.31
N ASP A 67 -5.69 -12.67 -10.27
CA ASP A 67 -5.71 -13.63 -11.38
C ASP A 67 -5.69 -15.06 -10.82
N GLU A 68 -6.65 -15.90 -11.23
CA GLU A 68 -6.76 -17.31 -10.83
C GLU A 68 -5.47 -18.10 -11.10
N ARG A 69 -4.66 -17.66 -12.09
CA ARG A 69 -3.35 -18.25 -12.42
C ARG A 69 -2.32 -18.09 -11.31
N MET A 70 -2.50 -17.13 -10.40
CA MET A 70 -1.57 -16.89 -9.28
C MET A 70 -1.64 -17.95 -8.17
N ARG A 71 -2.46 -19.01 -8.30
CA ARG A 71 -2.64 -20.09 -7.29
C ARG A 71 -2.87 -19.57 -5.87
N SER A 72 -3.40 -18.37 -5.74
CA SER A 72 -3.75 -17.80 -4.45
C SER A 72 -5.05 -18.41 -3.94
N LYS A 73 -5.14 -18.70 -2.64
CA LYS A 73 -6.41 -19.07 -2.00
C LYS A 73 -7.38 -17.88 -1.94
N LYS A 74 -6.84 -16.65 -1.95
CA LYS A 74 -7.64 -15.42 -1.99
C LYS A 74 -8.01 -15.12 -3.43
N LYS A 75 -9.24 -14.66 -3.65
CA LYS A 75 -9.74 -14.28 -4.98
C LYS A 75 -9.64 -12.77 -5.26
N PHE A 76 -9.41 -11.96 -4.22
CA PHE A 76 -9.22 -10.51 -4.32
C PHE A 76 -8.28 -10.02 -3.22
N ILE A 77 -7.70 -8.84 -3.42
CA ILE A 77 -7.02 -8.04 -2.39
C ILE A 77 -7.67 -6.66 -2.27
N CYS A 78 -7.46 -6.01 -1.13
CA CYS A 78 -7.84 -4.62 -0.94
C CYS A 78 -6.60 -3.74 -0.78
N ILE A 79 -6.60 -2.61 -1.47
CA ILE A 79 -5.65 -1.52 -1.31
C ILE A 79 -6.32 -0.51 -0.38
N CYS A 80 -5.80 -0.36 0.83
CA CYS A 80 -6.41 0.49 1.84
C CYS A 80 -5.97 1.94 1.72
N GLN A 81 -6.90 2.85 2.04
CA GLN A 81 -6.53 4.24 2.23
C GLN A 81 -5.62 4.39 3.43
N LYS A 82 -4.84 5.48 3.45
CA LYS A 82 -4.02 5.84 4.61
C LYS A 82 -4.92 5.92 5.85
N SER A 83 -4.46 5.33 6.97
CA SER A 83 -5.20 5.18 8.24
C SER A 83 -6.09 3.95 8.38
N TYR A 84 -6.12 3.08 7.37
CA TYR A 84 -6.91 1.84 7.43
C TYR A 84 -6.08 0.63 7.02
N SER A 85 -6.42 -0.52 7.60
CA SER A 85 -5.74 -1.79 7.36
C SER A 85 -6.69 -2.98 7.53
N GLY A 86 -6.17 -4.19 7.37
CA GLY A 86 -6.95 -5.42 7.34
C GLY A 86 -7.19 -5.91 5.92
N ASP A 87 -7.74 -7.11 5.79
CA ASP A 87 -7.94 -7.78 4.50
C ASP A 87 -8.96 -7.04 3.60
N ARG A 88 -9.84 -6.27 4.23
CA ARG A 88 -10.91 -5.48 3.62
C ARG A 88 -10.83 -4.01 4.01
N CYS A 89 -9.70 -3.56 4.59
CA CYS A 89 -9.55 -2.21 5.12
C CYS A 89 -10.53 -1.88 6.25
N GLU A 90 -10.96 -2.91 7.01
CA GLU A 90 -11.93 -2.83 8.10
C GLU A 90 -11.36 -2.23 9.38
N MET A 91 -10.04 -2.31 9.57
CA MET A 91 -9.37 -1.86 10.78
C MET A 91 -8.98 -0.40 10.65
N VAL A 92 -9.23 0.38 11.71
CA VAL A 92 -8.73 1.75 11.83
C VAL A 92 -7.36 1.71 12.48
N ASP A 93 -6.38 2.32 11.83
CA ASP A 93 -5.02 2.34 12.31
C ASP A 93 -4.85 3.30 13.49
N ASN A 94 -3.91 2.97 14.39
CA ASN A 94 -3.52 3.86 15.46
C ASN A 94 -2.80 5.08 14.89
N LYS A 95 -3.32 6.28 15.20
CA LYS A 95 -2.73 7.55 14.79
C LYS A 95 -1.70 8.00 15.82
N ILE A 96 -0.45 8.15 15.38
CA ILE A 96 0.66 8.63 16.20
C ILE A 96 1.16 9.92 15.60
N ILE A 97 1.19 10.98 16.41
CA ILE A 97 1.70 12.28 15.99
C ILE A 97 3.03 12.49 16.68
N LEU A 98 4.10 12.48 15.89
CA LEU A 98 5.44 12.82 16.35
C LEU A 98 5.64 14.32 16.17
N SER A 99 6.00 15.01 17.25
CA SER A 99 6.32 16.43 17.19
C SER A 99 7.67 16.66 17.86
N PHE A 100 8.55 17.37 17.17
CA PHE A 100 9.90 17.62 17.65
C PHE A 100 10.05 19.09 18.01
N ARG A 101 10.70 19.34 19.15
CA ARG A 101 11.09 20.69 19.54
C ARG A 101 12.22 21.20 18.63
N ASN A 102 12.36 22.53 18.58
CA ASN A 102 13.31 23.21 17.70
C ASN A 102 14.78 22.90 18.01
N ASP A 103 15.09 22.46 19.23
CA ASP A 103 16.42 22.12 19.72
C ASP A 103 16.83 20.68 19.38
N ILE A 104 15.94 19.87 18.80
CA ILE A 104 16.26 18.51 18.36
C ILE A 104 16.73 18.55 16.91
N THR A 105 17.98 18.15 16.68
CA THR A 105 18.52 17.96 15.32
C THR A 105 17.97 16.67 14.72
N LEU A 106 17.10 16.79 13.72
CA LEU A 106 16.54 15.65 13.01
C LEU A 106 17.42 15.27 11.81
N SER A 107 17.67 13.97 11.67
CA SER A 107 18.23 13.40 10.45
C SER A 107 17.22 13.42 9.30
N SER A 108 17.66 13.14 8.08
CA SER A 108 16.76 12.92 6.92
C SER A 108 15.84 11.70 7.09
N SER A 109 16.17 10.79 8.02
CA SER A 109 15.37 9.62 8.34
C SER A 109 15.52 9.20 9.80
N MET A 110 14.50 8.54 10.34
CA MET A 110 14.51 7.92 11.66
C MET A 110 13.87 6.54 11.61
N PHE A 111 14.24 5.66 12.54
CA PHE A 111 13.55 4.39 12.74
C PHE A 111 12.56 4.48 13.89
N ILE A 112 11.44 3.80 13.73
CA ILE A 112 10.39 3.74 14.75
C ILE A 112 10.18 2.28 15.09
N HIS A 113 10.40 1.94 16.34
CA HIS A 113 10.29 0.61 16.89
C HIS A 113 9.00 0.49 17.70
N PHE A 114 8.10 -0.33 17.21
CA PHE A 114 6.88 -0.73 17.87
C PHE A 114 7.14 -2.02 18.63
N ILE A 115 6.86 -2.02 19.93
CA ILE A 115 7.06 -3.18 20.80
C ILE A 115 5.72 -3.62 21.37
N GLU A 116 5.35 -4.87 21.08
CA GLU A 116 4.23 -5.55 21.69
C GLU A 116 4.72 -6.36 22.90
N VAL A 117 4.23 -6.01 24.09
CA VAL A 117 4.51 -6.73 25.33
C VAL A 117 3.41 -7.75 25.56
N VAL A 118 3.76 -9.03 25.52
CA VAL A 118 2.82 -10.13 25.78
C VAL A 118 3.22 -10.82 27.09
N ARG A 119 2.25 -11.08 27.96
CA ARG A 119 2.53 -11.68 29.28
C ARG A 119 3.21 -13.04 29.11
N LYS A 120 4.31 -13.25 29.85
CA LYS A 120 5.08 -14.51 29.89
C LYS A 120 5.71 -14.91 28.54
N SER A 121 5.91 -13.99 27.60
CA SER A 121 6.65 -14.26 26.37
C SER A 121 7.63 -13.14 26.03
N VAL A 122 8.54 -13.43 25.10
CA VAL A 122 9.48 -12.42 24.59
C VAL A 122 8.69 -11.32 23.88
N PRO A 123 8.97 -10.03 24.15
CA PRO A 123 8.32 -8.92 23.43
C PRO A 123 8.58 -9.01 21.93
N LYS A 124 7.56 -8.74 21.12
CA LYS A 124 7.70 -8.68 19.66
C LYS A 124 8.06 -7.26 19.25
N ARG A 125 9.07 -7.12 18.39
CA ARG A 125 9.51 -5.82 17.88
C ARG A 125 9.30 -5.74 16.37
N THR A 126 8.66 -4.68 15.93
CA THR A 126 8.55 -4.30 14.51
C THR A 126 9.16 -2.92 14.32
N THR A 127 9.96 -2.75 13.26
CA THR A 127 10.63 -1.49 12.97
C THR A 127 10.16 -0.96 11.62
N THR A 128 9.88 0.34 11.54
CA THR A 128 9.64 1.04 10.27
C THR A 128 10.60 2.20 10.11
N LEU A 129 10.91 2.54 8.86
CA LEU A 129 11.71 3.71 8.48
C LEU A 129 10.76 4.86 8.15
N LEU A 130 11.00 6.02 8.76
CA LEU A 130 10.31 7.26 8.42
C LEU A 130 11.32 8.24 7.81
N THR A 131 11.08 8.64 6.57
CA THR A 131 11.78 9.76 5.92
C THR A 131 11.19 11.07 6.41
N ILE A 132 12.05 12.01 6.78
CA ILE A 132 11.68 13.32 7.31
C ILE A 132 11.91 14.36 6.21
N PRO A 133 10.86 14.99 5.66
CA PRO A 133 11.02 16.10 4.74
C PRO A 133 11.68 17.29 5.45
N PRO A 134 12.57 18.03 4.76
CA PRO A 134 13.12 19.26 5.30
C PRO A 134 11.99 20.25 5.64
N ALA A 135 12.15 20.96 6.76
CA ALA A 135 11.22 21.93 7.36
C ALA A 135 9.97 21.40 8.08
N GLN A 136 9.62 20.11 7.98
CA GLN A 136 8.46 19.57 8.68
C GLN A 136 8.82 19.10 10.11
N LYS A 137 8.20 19.73 11.13
CA LYS A 137 8.48 19.42 12.56
C LYS A 137 7.51 18.44 13.20
N SER A 138 6.42 18.11 12.49
CA SER A 138 5.44 17.14 12.94
C SER A 138 5.09 16.13 11.86
N HIS A 139 5.02 14.86 12.25
CA HIS A 139 4.74 13.74 11.35
C HIS A 139 3.63 12.89 11.93
N THR A 140 2.64 12.56 11.09
CA THR A 140 1.57 11.64 11.46
C THR A 140 1.85 10.28 10.84
N ILE A 141 1.86 9.26 11.70
CA ILE A 141 2.01 7.86 11.34
C ILE A 141 0.70 7.15 11.65
N HIS A 142 0.32 6.24 10.78
CA HIS A 142 -0.79 5.33 10.98
C HIS A 142 -0.22 3.94 11.10
N TRP A 143 -0.45 3.30 12.25
CA TRP A 143 0.12 2.01 12.56
C TRP A 143 -0.96 0.96 12.80
N PRO A 144 -1.01 -0.11 11.99
CA PRO A 144 -2.11 -1.07 12.00
C PRO A 144 -1.99 -2.15 13.07
N ILE A 145 -0.78 -2.41 13.57
CA ILE A 145 -0.50 -3.52 14.49
C ILE A 145 -0.62 -3.02 15.93
N LEU A 146 -1.06 -3.90 16.85
CA LEU A 146 -1.06 -3.61 18.28
C LEU A 146 0.38 -3.40 18.80
N PHE A 147 0.55 -2.40 19.67
CA PHE A 147 1.82 -2.12 20.34
C PHE A 147 1.54 -1.58 21.74
N HIS A 148 2.56 -1.64 22.60
CA HIS A 148 2.50 -1.11 23.97
C HIS A 148 3.56 -0.03 24.19
N LEU A 149 4.71 -0.16 23.54
CA LEU A 149 5.81 0.80 23.63
C LEU A 149 6.22 1.25 22.24
N VAL A 150 6.57 2.53 22.11
CA VAL A 150 7.14 3.10 20.88
C VAL A 150 8.46 3.77 21.19
N PHE A 151 9.52 3.33 20.52
CA PHE A 151 10.84 3.96 20.56
C PHE A 151 11.15 4.58 19.22
N ILE A 152 11.73 5.78 19.23
CA ILE A 152 12.28 6.41 18.03
C ILE A 152 13.79 6.36 18.13
N GLU A 153 14.42 5.82 17.10
CA GLU A 153 15.86 5.87 16.91
C GLU A 153 16.19 6.99 15.91
N ILE A 154 16.88 8.01 16.41
CA ILE A 154 17.43 9.12 15.63
C ILE A 154 18.95 8.98 15.68
N PHE A 155 19.65 9.44 14.62
CA PHE A 155 21.11 9.64 14.52
C PHE A 155 22.01 8.88 15.52
N ASN A 156 22.90 8.01 15.03
CA ASN A 156 23.86 7.26 15.87
C ASN A 156 23.22 6.43 17.00
N LYS A 157 22.07 5.79 16.76
CA LYS A 157 21.37 4.92 17.74
C LYS A 157 20.92 5.65 19.02
N THR A 158 20.55 6.93 18.89
CA THR A 158 19.94 7.66 20.00
C THR A 158 18.47 7.27 20.10
N TYR A 159 18.08 6.60 21.20
CA TYR A 159 16.72 6.10 21.41
C TYR A 159 15.91 7.01 22.31
N TYR A 160 14.71 7.41 21.86
CA TYR A 160 13.74 8.15 22.65
C TYR A 160 12.51 7.27 22.91
N LEU A 161 12.17 7.02 24.17
CA LEU A 161 10.87 6.43 24.52
C LEU A 161 9.79 7.49 24.30
N THR A 162 8.85 7.21 23.40
CA THR A 162 7.90 8.22 22.92
C THR A 162 6.47 7.95 23.32
N HIS A 163 6.11 6.70 23.62
CA HIS A 163 4.79 6.37 24.08
C HIS A 163 4.79 5.08 24.91
N THR A 164 3.96 5.06 25.94
CA THR A 164 3.62 3.88 26.73
C THR A 164 2.10 3.79 26.86
N GLN A 165 1.52 2.71 26.35
CA GLN A 165 0.09 2.45 26.46
C GLN A 165 -0.15 1.54 27.66
N LYS A 166 -1.02 1.95 28.58
CA LYS A 166 -1.50 1.07 29.66
C LYS A 166 -2.53 0.09 29.08
N THR A 167 -2.33 -1.19 29.36
CA THR A 167 -3.30 -2.27 29.11
C THR A 167 -4.52 -2.13 29.98
#